data_AF-A0A8J2J379-F1
#
_entry.id   AF-A0A8J2J379-F1
#
_cell.length_a   1.000
_cell.length_b   1.000
_cell.length_c   1.000
_cell.angle_alpha   90.00
_cell.angle_beta   90.00
_cell.angle_gamma   90.00
#
_symmetry.space_group_name_H-M   'P 1'
#
loop_
_entity.id
_entity.type
_entity.pdbx_description
1 polymer ?
#
loop_
_entity_poly.entity_id
_entity_poly.type
_entity_poly.pdbx_seq_one_letter_code
_entity_poly.pdbx_strand_id
1 'polypeptide(L)' 'YACANFGNQGISVGCADIYRANIDCQWVDITDVVPGSYTFKVSINGEMKVAESDFSNNAVLCNLEYTEST' A
#
# COMPACT_ATOMS: atom_id res chain seq x y z
N TYR A 1 -4.41 -14.04 13.55
CA TYR A 1 -4.27 -14.67 12.23
C TYR A 1 -2.81 -14.95 11.95
N ALA A 2 -2.50 -16.00 11.19
CA ALA A 2 -1.12 -16.37 10.87
C ALA A 2 -1.10 -17.12 9.53
N CYS A 3 -0.37 -16.58 8.56
CA CYS A 3 -0.38 -17.10 7.19
C CYS A 3 0.49 -18.35 7.00
N ALA A 4 1.51 -18.55 7.84
CA ALA A 4 2.41 -19.69 7.74
C ALA A 4 1.66 -21.02 7.89
N ASN A 5 2.11 -22.05 7.17
CA ASN A 5 1.56 -23.41 7.21
C ASN A 5 0.05 -23.48 6.90
N PHE A 6 -0.41 -22.74 5.89
CA PHE A 6 -1.83 -22.67 5.48
C PHE A 6 -2.77 -22.24 6.62
N GLY A 7 -2.27 -21.44 7.57
CA GLY A 7 -3.09 -20.93 8.65
C GLY A 7 -4.15 -19.93 8.16
N ASN A 8 -5.16 -19.72 9.00
CA ASN A 8 -6.24 -18.78 8.72
C ASN A 8 -5.70 -17.35 8.53
N GLN A 9 -6.21 -16.69 7.49
CA GLN A 9 -5.85 -15.32 7.12
C GLN A 9 -6.92 -14.32 7.58
N GLY A 10 -6.49 -13.10 7.87
CA GLY A 10 -7.33 -12.01 8.36
C GLY A 10 -6.54 -11.05 9.25
N ILE A 11 -7.19 -9.97 9.69
CA ILE A 11 -6.63 -8.99 10.62
C ILE A 11 -7.62 -8.85 11.79
N SER A 12 -7.12 -9.04 13.02
CA SER A 12 -7.97 -8.90 14.21
C SER A 12 -8.23 -7.43 14.52
N VAL A 13 -9.36 -7.13 15.16
CA VAL A 13 -9.69 -5.77 15.63
C VAL A 13 -8.58 -5.25 16.55
N GLY A 14 -8.06 -4.05 16.26
CA GLY A 14 -6.96 -3.44 17.01
C GLY A 14 -5.56 -3.92 16.62
N CYS A 15 -5.43 -4.77 15.59
CA CYS A 15 -4.15 -5.20 15.03
C CYS A 15 -3.90 -4.56 13.65
N ALA A 16 -2.67 -4.67 13.16
CA ALA A 16 -2.26 -4.26 11.82
C ALA A 16 -1.50 -5.39 11.12
N ASP A 17 -1.54 -5.39 9.79
CA ASP A 17 -0.68 -6.22 8.95
C ASP A 17 0.38 -5.34 8.27
N ILE A 18 1.64 -5.72 8.36
CA ILE A 18 2.78 -4.87 8.00
C ILE A 18 3.62 -5.53 6.92
N TYR A 19 3.57 -4.95 5.73
CA TYR A 19 4.42 -5.29 4.60
C TYR A 19 5.61 -4.32 4.57
N ARG A 20 6.79 -4.81 4.99
CA ARG A 20 7.99 -3.99 5.18
C ARG A 20 8.60 -3.57 3.84
N ALA A 21 9.24 -2.40 3.79
CA ALA A 21 9.85 -1.87 2.57
C ALA A 21 10.92 -2.76 1.91
N ASN A 22 11.47 -3.74 2.65
CA ASN A 22 12.52 -4.64 2.17
C ASN A 22 12.00 -5.98 1.65
N ILE A 23 10.68 -6.20 1.62
CA ILE A 23 10.10 -7.41 1.03
C ILE A 23 9.76 -7.18 -0.43
N ASP A 24 9.74 -8.26 -1.20
CA ASP A 24 9.45 -8.19 -2.62
C ASP A 24 8.07 -7.56 -2.90
N CYS A 25 7.98 -6.85 -4.02
CA CYS A 25 6.79 -6.14 -4.53
C CYS A 25 6.33 -4.93 -3.69
N GLN A 26 7.01 -4.57 -2.61
CA GLN A 26 6.68 -3.39 -1.80
C GLN A 26 7.23 -2.08 -2.40
N TRP A 27 7.13 -1.92 -3.71
CA TRP A 27 7.59 -0.76 -4.48
C TRP A 27 6.73 -0.53 -5.72
N VAL A 28 6.82 0.70 -6.25
CA VAL A 28 6.38 1.03 -7.60
C VAL A 28 7.63 1.20 -8.45
N ASP A 29 7.70 0.49 -9.56
CA ASP A 29 8.79 0.69 -10.52
C ASP A 29 8.62 2.06 -11.19
N ILE A 30 9.66 2.88 -11.10
CA ILE A 30 9.71 4.23 -11.67
C ILE A 30 10.79 4.36 -12.76
N THR A 31 11.33 3.25 -13.26
CA THR A 31 12.45 3.22 -14.24
C THR A 31 12.19 4.11 -15.45
N ASP A 32 10.95 4.13 -15.94
CA ASP A 32 10.55 4.88 -17.14
C ASP A 32 9.78 6.18 -16.83
N VAL A 33 9.72 6.57 -15.56
CA VAL A 33 9.06 7.82 -15.13
C VAL A 33 10.09 8.94 -15.20
N VAL A 34 9.72 10.08 -15.78
CA VAL A 34 10.59 11.26 -15.84
C VAL A 34 10.53 12.06 -14.53
N PRO A 35 11.54 12.87 -14.19
CA PRO A 35 11.47 13.80 -13.05
C PRO A 35 10.27 14.74 -13.13
N GLY A 36 9.69 15.06 -11.98
CA GLY A 36 8.51 15.93 -11.87
C GLY A 36 7.83 15.87 -10.51
N SER A 37 6.74 16.62 -10.38
CA SER A 37 5.86 16.61 -9.22
C SER A 37 4.68 15.67 -9.47
N TYR A 38 4.48 14.72 -8.57
CA TYR A 38 3.49 13.65 -8.67
C TYR A 38 2.64 13.56 -7.40
N THR A 39 1.48 12.94 -7.53
CA THR A 39 0.72 12.44 -6.39
C THR A 39 0.92 10.94 -6.28
N PHE A 40 1.59 10.48 -5.22
CA PHE A 40 1.65 9.07 -4.89
C PHE A 40 0.40 8.66 -4.11
N LYS A 41 -0.29 7.62 -4.58
CA LYS A 41 -1.53 7.13 -3.98
C LYS A 41 -1.39 5.66 -3.60
N VAL A 42 -1.79 5.34 -2.37
CA VAL A 42 -2.04 3.96 -1.93
C VAL A 42 -3.52 3.82 -1.63
N SER A 43 -4.14 2.74 -2.11
CA SER A 43 -5.55 2.42 -1.83
C SER A 43 -5.65 1.00 -1.29
N ILE A 44 -6.32 0.84 -0.16
CA ILE A 44 -6.58 -0.45 0.48
C ILE A 44 -8.01 -0.87 0.13
N ASN A 45 -8.22 -2.14 -0.24
CA ASN A 45 -9.53 -2.67 -0.64
C ASN A 45 -10.27 -1.78 -1.68
N GLY A 46 -9.53 -1.30 -2.70
CA GLY A 46 -10.05 -0.29 -3.65
C GLY A 46 -11.24 -0.76 -4.51
N GLU A 47 -11.43 -2.08 -4.65
CA GLU A 47 -12.58 -2.68 -5.33
C GLU A 47 -13.73 -3.04 -4.37
N MET A 48 -13.62 -2.71 -3.08
CA MET A 48 -14.63 -2.97 -2.04
C MET A 48 -15.04 -4.45 -1.96
N LYS A 49 -14.09 -5.37 -2.17
CA LYS A 49 -14.35 -6.82 -2.18
C LYS A 49 -14.69 -7.37 -0.80
N VAL A 50 -14.20 -6.71 0.25
CA VAL A 50 -14.51 -7.02 1.65
C VAL A 50 -15.33 -5.87 2.23
N ALA A 51 -16.36 -6.19 3.01
CA ALA A 51 -17.19 -5.19 3.68
C ALA A 51 -16.40 -4.47 4.78
N GLU A 52 -16.45 -3.15 4.79
CA GLU A 52 -15.86 -2.29 5.82
C GLU A 52 -16.94 -1.35 6.37
N SER A 53 -16.76 -0.86 7.59
CA SER A 53 -17.69 0.09 8.22
C SER A 53 -17.62 1.48 7.60
N ASP A 54 -16.47 1.83 7.01
CA ASP A 54 -16.18 3.10 6.38
C ASP A 54 -15.14 2.86 5.28
N PHE A 55 -15.37 3.39 4.08
CA PHE A 55 -14.44 3.31 2.96
C PHE A 55 -13.75 4.65 2.66
N SER A 56 -14.14 5.73 3.36
CA SER A 56 -13.63 7.09 3.11
C SER A 56 -12.17 7.28 3.56
N ASN A 57 -11.66 6.38 4.39
CA ASN A 57 -10.32 6.38 4.97
C ASN A 57 -9.36 5.34 4.33
N ASN A 58 -9.77 4.68 3.24
CA ASN A 58 -9.00 3.61 2.60
C ASN A 58 -7.87 4.07 1.67
N ALA A 59 -7.71 5.38 1.47
CA ALA A 59 -6.72 5.93 0.56
C ALA A 59 -5.83 6.97 1.25
N VAL A 60 -4.52 6.88 0.98
CA VAL A 60 -3.52 7.87 1.36
C VAL A 60 -2.96 8.51 0.10
N LEU A 61 -2.83 9.84 0.13
CA LEU A 61 -2.21 10.64 -0.92
C LEU A 61 -0.97 11.34 -0.35
N CYS A 62 0.13 11.28 -1.08
CA CYS A 62 1.37 11.96 -0.76
C CYS A 62 1.82 12.80 -1.96
N ASN A 63 2.35 14.00 -1.69
CA ASN A 63 3.08 14.75 -2.71
C ASN A 63 4.46 14.10 -2.86
N LEU A 64 4.82 13.77 -4.10
CA LEU A 64 6.08 13.15 -4.45
C LEU A 64 6.82 14.07 -5.43
N GLU A 65 7.92 14.65 -4.98
CA GLU A 65 8.85 15.35 -5.85
C GLU A 65 9.94 14.37 -6.29
N TYR A 66 9.93 14.01 -7.57
CA TYR A 66 10.97 13.16 -8.15
C TYR A 66 11.96 14.04 -8.91
N THR A 67 13.20 14.05 -8.43
CA THR A 67 14.31 14.82 -9.00
C THR A 67 15.38 13.88 -9.53
N GLU A 68 16.10 14.31 -10.57
CA GLU A 68 17.34 13.65 -10.96
C GLU A 68 18.32 13.67 -9.79
N SER A 69 19.05 12.57 -9.63
CA SER A 69 20.20 12.56 -8.71
C SER A 69 21.36 13.26 -9.44
N THR A 70 21.79 14.41 -8.92
CA THR A 70 22.99 15.13 -9.40
C THR A 70 24.26 14.33 -9.17
#